data_AF-A0AA47MBH4-F1
#
_entry.id   AF-A0AA47MBH4-F1
#
_cell.length_a   1.000
_cell.length_b   1.000
_cell.length_c   1.000
_cell.angle_alpha   90.00
_cell.angle_beta   90.00
_cell.angle_gamma   90.00
#
_symmetry.space_group_name_H-M   'P 1'
#
loop_
_entity.id
_entity.type
_entity.pdbx_description
1 polymer ?
#
loop_
_entity_poly.entity_id
_entity_poly.type
_entity_poly.pdbx_seq_one_letter_code
_entity_poly.pdbx_strand_id
1 'polypeptide(L)'
;MDASSSINALRRFFALRGPARQLQSDCGTNFIGASKELEMDNTVQRYLSKEGCSWNFRPPHASHMGGSWERMISVARRIQEIPCSCSKKVT
;
A
#
# COMPACT_ATOMS: atom_id res chain seq x y z
N MET A 1 -10.61 5.85 3.06
CA MET A 1 -10.16 4.51 3.51
C MET A 1 -10.30 4.47 5.01
N ASP A 2 -10.74 3.35 5.57
CA ASP A 2 -10.90 3.20 7.02
C ASP A 2 -9.69 2.45 7.63
N ALA A 3 -9.33 2.76 8.88
CA ALA A 3 -8.20 2.13 9.58
C ALA A 3 -8.25 0.60 9.55
N SER A 4 -9.44 0.03 9.75
CA SER A 4 -9.65 -1.43 9.80
C SER A 4 -9.39 -2.10 8.45
N SER A 5 -9.78 -1.45 7.36
CA SER A 5 -9.55 -1.93 5.99
C SER A 5 -8.06 -1.97 5.64
N SER A 6 -7.30 -0.97 6.07
CA SER A 6 -5.84 -0.91 5.87
C SER A 6 -5.12 -2.01 6.65
N ILE A 7 -5.50 -2.25 7.91
CA ILE A 7 -4.92 -3.32 8.74
C ILE A 7 -5.22 -4.68 8.13
N ASN A 8 -6.43 -4.92 7.64
CA ASN A 8 -6.78 -6.18 6.98
C ASN A 8 -5.97 -6.40 5.69
N ALA A 9 -5.70 -5.35 4.91
CA ALA A 9 -4.83 -5.45 3.76
C ALA A 9 -3.39 -5.82 4.17
N LEU A 10 -2.84 -5.20 5.21
CA LEU A 10 -1.52 -5.52 5.75
C LEU A 10 -1.43 -6.96 6.29
N ARG A 11 -2.46 -7.43 6.99
CA ARG A 11 -2.55 -8.82 7.46
C ARG A 11 -2.48 -9.81 6.30
N ARG A 12 -3.23 -9.55 5.22
CA ARG A 12 -3.18 -10.39 4.01
C ARG A 12 -1.81 -10.35 3.35
N PHE A 13 -1.18 -9.18 3.32
CA PHE A 13 0.17 -9.02 2.77
C PHE A 13 1.20 -9.85 3.55
N PHE A 14 1.20 -9.77 4.88
CA PHE A 14 2.09 -10.57 5.72
C PHE A 14 1.80 -12.08 5.62
N ALA A 15 0.54 -12.49 5.47
CA ALA A 15 0.21 -13.89 5.25
C ALA A 15 0.76 -14.43 3.92
N LEU A 16 0.84 -13.60 2.87
CA LEU A 16 1.34 -14.00 1.55
C LEU A 16 2.86 -13.94 1.41
N ARG A 17 3.51 -12.97 2.07
CA ARG A 17 4.95 -12.69 1.89
C ARG A 17 5.81 -13.04 3.11
N GLY A 18 5.19 -13.28 4.27
CA GLY A 18 5.88 -13.34 5.56
C GLY A 18 6.06 -11.96 6.20
N PRO A 19 6.62 -11.89 7.41
CA PRO A 19 6.82 -10.63 8.13
C PRO A 19 7.76 -9.71 7.36
N ALA A 20 7.30 -8.50 7.00
CA ALA A 20 8.16 -7.53 6.35
C ALA A 20 8.99 -6.78 7.40
N ARG A 21 10.28 -6.63 7.14
CA ARG A 21 11.20 -5.94 8.06
C ARG A 21 11.03 -4.42 8.02
N GLN A 22 10.68 -3.87 6.86
CA GLN A 22 10.49 -2.44 6.67
C GLN A 22 9.41 -2.15 5.63
N LEU A 23 8.52 -1.21 5.95
CA LEU A 23 7.51 -0.66 5.05
C LEU A 23 7.90 0.78 4.71
N GLN A 24 7.85 1.14 3.42
CA GLN A 24 8.03 2.53 2.98
C GLN A 24 6.74 3.06 2.36
N SER A 25 6.28 4.19 2.87
CA SER A 25 5.14 4.92 2.31
C SER A 25 5.59 6.27 1.75
N ASP A 26 4.86 6.73 0.73
CA ASP A 26 4.97 8.09 0.24
C ASP A 26 4.41 9.10 1.27
N CYS A 27 5.01 10.29 1.30
CA CYS A 27 4.59 11.44 2.09
C CYS A 27 3.60 12.32 1.33
N GLY A 28 2.61 11.71 0.67
CA GLY A 28 1.52 12.47 0.10
C GLY A 28 0.88 13.31 1.21
N THR A 29 1.10 14.62 1.20
CA THR A 29 0.69 15.54 2.27
C THR A 29 -0.81 15.50 2.54
N ASN A 30 -1.61 15.19 1.51
CA ASN A 30 -3.05 14.92 1.64
C ASN A 30 -3.37 13.66 2.45
N PHE A 31 -2.53 12.63 2.40
CA PHE A 31 -2.75 11.37 3.11
C PHE A 31 -2.30 11.46 4.58
N ILE A 32 -1.23 12.22 4.85
CA ILE A 32 -0.76 12.51 6.22
C ILE A 32 -1.78 13.37 6.96
N GLY A 33 -2.33 14.41 6.31
CA GLY A 33 -3.39 15.24 6.88
C GLY A 33 -4.65 14.44 7.22
N ALA A 34 -5.16 13.65 6.27
CA ALA A 34 -6.35 12.83 6.47
C ALA A 34 -6.11 11.66 7.46
N SER A 35 -4.93 11.03 7.47
CA SER A 35 -4.62 9.96 8.45
C SER A 35 -4.40 10.49 9.86
N LYS A 36 -3.91 11.72 10.01
CA LYS A 36 -3.77 12.39 11.31
C LYS A 36 -5.13 12.76 11.89
N GLU A 37 -6.07 13.16 11.04
CA GLU A 37 -7.45 13.48 11.44
C GLU A 37 -8.26 12.21 11.76
N LEU A 38 -7.96 11.09 11.11
CA LEU A 38 -8.63 9.78 11.30
C LEU A 38 -7.91 8.82 12.27
N GLU A 39 -6.84 9.26 12.94
CA GLU A 39 -5.97 8.41 13.81
C GLU A 39 -5.50 7.08 13.19
N MET A 40 -5.57 6.97 11.86
CA MET A 40 -5.21 5.75 11.12
C MET A 40 -3.74 5.41 11.31
N ASP A 41 -2.89 6.44 11.36
CA ASP A 41 -1.44 6.30 11.50
C ASP A 41 -1.08 5.60 12.81
N ASN A 42 -1.66 6.04 13.93
CA ASN A 42 -1.41 5.46 15.26
C ASN A 42 -1.79 3.98 15.35
N THR A 43 -2.96 3.60 14.80
CA THR A 43 -3.47 2.23 14.89
C THR A 43 -2.66 1.28 14.00
N VAL A 44 -2.33 1.72 12.79
CA VAL A 44 -1.51 0.95 11.85
C VAL A 44 -0.08 0.84 12.36
N GLN A 45 0.51 1.91 12.87
CA GLN A 45 1.85 1.91 13.44
C GLN A 45 1.94 1.01 14.67
N ARG A 46 0.93 0.99 15.54
CA ARG A 46 0.87 0.04 16.67
C ARG A 46 0.80 -1.41 16.21
N TYR A 47 0.06 -1.71 15.14
CA TYR A 47 0.03 -3.04 14.54
C TYR A 47 1.40 -3.43 13.96
N LEU A 48 2.03 -2.54 13.20
CA LEU A 48 3.33 -2.79 12.58
C LEU A 48 4.44 -2.98 13.62
N SER A 49 4.44 -2.19 14.70
CA SER A 49 5.36 -2.36 15.83
C SER A 49 5.21 -3.71 16.52
N LYS A 50 3.97 -4.23 16.64
CA LYS A 50 3.72 -5.57 17.21
C LYS A 50 4.27 -6.69 16.33
N GLU A 51 4.21 -6.52 15.01
CA GLU A 51 4.76 -7.48 14.03
C GLU A 51 6.28 -7.28 13.80
N GLY A 52 6.93 -6.34 14.50
CA GLY A 52 8.36 -6.06 14.36
C GLY A 52 8.74 -5.35 13.06
N CYS A 53 7.80 -4.65 12.42
CA CYS A 53 8.01 -3.95 11.16
C CYS A 53 8.21 -2.45 11.39
N SER A 54 9.28 -1.88 10.84
CA SER A 54 9.49 -0.43 10.84
C SER A 54 8.76 0.24 9.67
N TRP A 55 7.86 1.18 9.96
CA TRP A 55 7.19 1.97 8.93
C TRP A 55 7.86 3.33 8.78
N ASN A 56 8.48 3.55 7.62
CA ASN A 56 9.21 4.78 7.33
C ASN A 56 8.54 5.56 6.21
N PHE A 57 8.35 6.84 6.45
CA PHE A 57 7.89 7.81 5.46
C PHE A 57 9.09 8.40 4.72
N ARG A 58 8.97 8.57 3.39
CA ARG A 58 10.07 9.15 2.62
C ARG A 58 10.17 10.66 2.83
N PRO A 59 11.37 11.23 2.87
CA PRO A 59 11.52 12.68 2.94
C PRO A 59 10.92 13.36 1.70
N PRO A 60 10.37 14.58 1.83
CA PRO A 60 9.55 15.28 0.83
C PRO A 60 10.27 15.65 -0.48
N HIS A 61 11.51 15.20 -0.69
CA HIS A 61 12.30 15.47 -1.89
C HIS A 61 12.84 14.20 -2.58
N ALA A 62 12.45 13.00 -2.11
CA ALA A 62 12.89 11.72 -2.67
C ALA A 62 12.03 11.24 -3.86
N SER A 63 11.67 12.16 -4.79
CA SER A 63 10.84 11.85 -5.97
C SER A 63 11.43 10.71 -6.82
N HIS A 64 12.75 10.71 -7.00
CA HIS A 64 13.46 9.66 -7.75
C HIS A 64 13.33 8.25 -7.15
N MET A 65 13.07 8.11 -5.85
CA MET A 65 12.92 6.79 -5.24
C MET A 65 11.55 6.16 -5.58
N GLY A 66 10.61 6.92 -6.16
CA GLY A 66 9.22 6.49 -6.40
C GLY A 66 9.02 5.70 -7.68
N GLY A 67 9.90 5.88 -8.66
CA GLY A 67 9.68 5.38 -10.02
C GLY A 67 9.48 3.86 -10.11
N SER A 68 10.14 3.08 -9.26
CA SER A 68 10.01 1.61 -9.27
C SER A 68 8.60 1.16 -8.90
N TRP A 69 8.03 1.69 -7.82
CA TRP A 69 6.67 1.32 -7.44
C TRP A 69 5.63 1.96 -8.36
N GLU A 70 5.85 3.18 -8.87
CA GLU A 70 4.94 3.83 -9.83
C GLU A 70 4.84 3.02 -11.11
N ARG A 71 5.97 2.46 -11.55
CA ARG A 71 6.01 1.55 -12.68
C ARG A 71 5.24 0.26 -12.38
N MET A 72 5.38 -0.32 -11.20
CA MET A 72 4.57 -1.49 -10.80
C MET A 72 3.07 -1.17 -10.75
N ILE A 73 2.67 -0.01 -10.24
CA ILE A 73 1.27 0.45 -10.22
C ILE A 73 0.74 0.63 -11.66
N SER A 74 1.56 1.17 -12.55
CA SER A 74 1.21 1.32 -13.98
C SER A 74 1.01 -0.04 -14.66
N VAL A 75 1.90 -1.01 -14.39
CA VAL A 75 1.76 -2.39 -14.89
C VAL A 75 0.50 -3.05 -14.35
N ALA A 76 0.23 -2.93 -13.04
CA ALA A 76 -0.96 -3.50 -12.42
C ALA A 76 -2.26 -2.94 -13.02
N ARG A 77 -2.33 -1.62 -13.23
CA ARG A 77 -3.47 -0.97 -13.91
C ARG A 77 -3.63 -1.48 -15.34
N ARG A 78 -2.54 -1.55 -16.10
CA ARG A 78 -2.58 -2.08 -17.47
C ARG A 78 -3.13 -3.51 -17.50
N ILE A 79 -2.75 -4.38 -16.56
CA ILE A 79 -3.27 -5.74 -16.49
C ILE A 79 -4.78 -5.77 -16.23
N GLN A 80 -5.31 -4.87 -15.39
CA GLN A 80 -6.75 -4.76 -15.15
C GLN A 80 -7.52 -4.27 -16.38
N GLU A 81 -6.88 -3.45 -17.22
CA GLU A 81 -7.46 -2.91 -18.44
C GLU A 81 -7.35 -3.85 -19.65
N ILE A 82 -6.52 -4.90 -19.57
CA ILE A 82 -6.45 -5.92 -20.63
C ILE A 82 -7.76 -6.70 -20.60
N PRO A 83 -8.60 -6.62 -21.65
CA PRO A 83 -9.78 -7.45 -21.74
C PRO A 83 -9.33 -8.91 -21.81
N CYS A 84 -9.82 -9.72 -20.87
CA CYS A 84 -9.55 -11.15 -20.84
C CYS A 84 -10.09 -11.75 -22.16
N SER A 85 -9.19 -12.11 -23.08
CA SER A 85 -9.57 -12.66 -24.39
C SER A 85 -10.30 -14.02 -24.28
N CYS A 86 -10.30 -14.62 -23.09
CA CYS A 86 -10.98 -15.87 -22.78
C CYS A 86 -12.50 -15.72 -22.59
N SER A 87 -13.05 -14.51 -22.60
CA SER A 87 -14.50 -14.29 -22.57
C SER A 87 -15.06 -14.09 -23.99
N LYS A 88 -14.91 -15.10 -24.85
CA LYS A 88 -15.73 -15.22 -26.06
C LYS A 88 -16.23 -16.65 -26.20
N LYS A 89 -17.57 -16.75 -26.25
CA LYS A 89 -18.46 -17.88 -26.56
C LYS A 89 -19.02 -18.69 -25.37
N VAL A 90 -20.00 -18.09 -24.70
CA VAL A 90 -21.23 -18.80 -24.33
C VAL A 90 -22.41 -17.94 -24.78
N THR A 91 -22.76 -18.04 -26.06
CA THR A 91 -24.12 -18.09 -26.63
C THR A 91 -23.99 -18.32 -28.13
#